data_AF-A0A1Y6CIF9-F1
#
_entry.id   AF-A0A1Y6CIF9-F1
#
_cell.length_a   1.000
_cell.length_b   1.000
_cell.length_c   1.000
_cell.angle_alpha   90.00
_cell.angle_beta   90.00
_cell.angle_gamma   90.00
#
_symmetry.space_group_name_H-M   'P 1'
#
loop_
_entity.id
_entity.type
_entity.pdbx_description
1 polymer ?
#
loop_
_entity_poly.entity_id
_entity_poly.type
_entity_poly.pdbx_seq_one_letter_code
_entity_poly.pdbx_strand_id
1 'polypeptide(L)'
;MKYLLLSIIFIVVCSCAQNTYIAVESWPQISYAGFKESIDKLAGEEAIDCGFHDLMSKEGKASYKSGVRCAKDASKHGHSFKFGTVRLPIDSIAHEVLVLSPKSEYWLIVNDRMFDDDSPQQWTQKCKEVKFKNYVLFYQGVECTEVNNGEWF
;
A
#
# COMPACT_ATOMS: atom_id res chain seq x y z
N MET A 1 22.93 1.12 -63.28
CA MET A 1 21.61 1.59 -62.77
C MET A 1 21.19 0.61 -61.68
N LYS A 2 21.16 1.03 -60.41
CA LYS A 2 19.93 1.24 -59.59
C LYS A 2 19.12 -0.08 -59.49
N TYR A 3 18.87 -0.72 -58.34
CA TYR A 3 18.24 -0.22 -57.11
C TYR A 3 18.63 -1.13 -55.92
N LEU A 4 19.45 -0.63 -54.99
CA LEU A 4 19.12 -0.30 -53.58
C LEU A 4 17.64 -0.37 -53.15
N LEU A 5 17.47 -0.79 -51.87
CA LEU A 5 16.34 -0.62 -50.94
C LEU A 5 15.27 -1.73 -50.93
N LEU A 6 15.23 -2.49 -49.84
CA LEU A 6 14.14 -2.39 -48.83
C LEU A 6 14.45 -3.33 -47.64
N SER A 7 15.26 -2.88 -46.69
CA SER A 7 15.32 -3.48 -45.35
C SER A 7 14.23 -2.84 -44.51
N ILE A 8 13.07 -3.51 -44.40
CA ILE A 8 11.96 -3.10 -43.55
C ILE A 8 12.37 -3.35 -42.10
N ILE A 9 12.85 -2.30 -41.44
CA ILE A 9 13.09 -2.28 -40.00
C ILE A 9 11.70 -2.15 -39.33
N PHE A 10 11.17 -3.27 -38.86
CA PHE A 10 9.98 -3.31 -38.00
C PHE A 10 10.39 -2.79 -36.61
N ILE A 11 10.31 -1.47 -36.42
CA ILE A 11 10.44 -0.85 -35.09
C ILE A 11 9.15 -1.20 -34.33
N VAL A 12 9.18 -2.28 -33.55
CA VAL A 12 8.15 -2.56 -32.55
C VAL A 12 8.34 -1.52 -31.45
N VAL A 13 7.64 -0.39 -31.58
CA VAL A 13 7.50 0.61 -30.53
C VAL A 13 6.66 -0.05 -29.43
N CYS A 14 7.32 -0.73 -28.51
CA CYS A 14 6.70 -1.17 -27.27
C CYS A 14 6.41 0.09 -26.46
N SER A 15 5.27 0.71 -26.75
CA SER A 15 4.77 1.85 -26.02
C SER A 15 4.32 1.35 -24.66
N CYS A 16 5.27 1.23 -23.73
CA CYS A 16 4.96 1.06 -22.32
C CYS A 16 4.17 2.31 -21.91
N ALA A 17 2.84 2.21 -21.91
CA ALA A 17 1.97 3.19 -21.30
C ALA A 17 2.36 3.23 -19.83
N GLN A 18 3.24 4.15 -19.46
CA GLN A 18 3.57 4.44 -18.08
C GLN A 18 2.30 5.04 -17.48
N ASN A 19 1.49 4.21 -16.84
CA ASN A 19 0.44 4.67 -15.94
C ASN A 19 1.12 5.52 -14.88
N THR A 20 1.08 6.83 -15.08
CA THR A 20 1.54 7.80 -14.09
C THR A 20 0.51 7.75 -12.98
N TYR A 21 0.79 6.95 -11.95
CA TYR A 21 0.01 6.98 -10.73
C TYR A 21 0.18 8.39 -10.14
N ILE A 22 -0.89 9.18 -10.16
CA ILE A 22 -0.92 10.48 -9.50
C ILE A 22 -0.73 10.18 -8.02
N ALA A 23 0.41 10.59 -7.46
CA ALA A 23 0.68 10.47 -6.03
C ALA A 23 -0.42 11.24 -5.28
N VAL A 24 -1.34 10.49 -4.67
CA VAL A 24 -2.36 11.04 -3.80
C VAL A 24 -1.68 11.40 -2.47
N GLU A 25 -1.98 12.61 -1.98
CA GLU A 25 -1.71 13.18 -0.64
C GLU A 25 -0.61 12.50 0.22
N SER A 26 0.44 13.25 0.54
CA SER A 26 1.63 12.72 1.23
C SER A 26 1.28 11.97 2.51
N TRP A 27 1.84 10.77 2.68
CA TRP A 27 1.69 9.95 3.88
C TRP A 27 2.00 10.77 5.14
N PRO A 28 1.00 10.95 6.03
CA PRO A 28 1.16 11.80 7.19
C PRO A 28 2.09 11.16 8.24
N GLN A 29 2.96 11.95 8.85
CA GLN A 29 3.81 11.56 9.99
C GLN A 29 3.02 11.55 11.31
N ILE A 30 1.89 10.84 11.33
CA ILE A 30 0.87 10.98 12.39
C ILE A 30 0.80 9.81 13.36
N SER A 31 1.35 8.65 13.00
CA SER A 31 1.18 7.44 13.80
C SER A 31 2.21 7.35 14.94
N TYR A 32 3.50 7.45 14.59
CA TYR A 32 4.63 7.52 15.52
C TYR A 32 5.85 8.12 14.79
N ALA A 33 6.88 8.50 15.54
CA ALA A 33 8.09 9.09 14.95
C ALA A 33 8.81 8.07 14.04
N GLY A 34 9.02 8.42 12.77
CA GLY A 34 9.64 7.54 11.79
C GLY A 34 8.65 6.60 11.08
N PHE A 35 7.34 6.75 11.30
CA PHE A 35 6.32 5.86 10.72
C PHE A 35 6.43 5.75 9.21
N LYS A 36 6.45 6.89 8.51
CA LYS A 36 6.51 6.88 7.05
C LYS A 36 7.80 6.23 6.56
N GLU A 37 8.93 6.53 7.20
CA GLU A 37 10.23 5.96 6.86
C GLU A 37 10.26 4.44 7.05
N SER A 38 9.67 3.93 8.13
CA SER A 38 9.52 2.48 8.35
C SER A 38 8.67 1.82 7.27
N ILE A 39 7.54 2.43 6.90
CA ILE A 39 6.67 1.90 5.83
C ILE A 39 7.37 1.95 4.47
N ASP A 40 8.03 3.06 4.15
CA ASP A 40 8.76 3.22 2.88
C ASP A 40 9.90 2.20 2.78
N LYS A 41 10.67 2.00 3.86
CA LYS A 41 11.73 1.00 3.93
C LYS A 41 11.18 -0.42 3.72
N LEU A 42 10.06 -0.75 4.35
CA LEU A 42 9.44 -2.07 4.23
C LEU A 42 8.86 -2.33 2.82
N ALA A 43 8.23 -1.33 2.23
CA ALA A 43 7.63 -1.41 0.90
C ALA A 43 8.70 -1.48 -0.20
N GLY A 44 9.84 -0.83 0.02
CA GLY A 44 10.92 -0.68 -0.95
C GLY A 44 10.77 0.58 -1.81
N GLU A 45 11.88 1.06 -2.37
CA GLU A 45 11.96 2.34 -3.09
C GLU A 45 11.04 2.41 -4.32
N GLU A 46 10.84 1.28 -4.99
CA GLU A 46 10.02 1.15 -6.21
C GLU A 46 8.56 0.77 -5.91
N ALA A 47 8.13 0.83 -4.65
CA ALA A 47 6.76 0.46 -4.29
C ALA A 47 5.73 1.45 -4.83
N ILE A 48 4.64 0.92 -5.36
CA ILE A 48 3.49 1.72 -5.76
C ILE A 48 2.83 2.30 -4.51
N ASP A 49 2.73 3.62 -4.46
CA ASP A 49 2.03 4.33 -3.39
C ASP A 49 0.53 4.35 -3.71
N CYS A 50 -0.24 3.51 -3.00
CA CYS A 50 -1.69 3.46 -3.14
C CYS A 50 -2.44 4.41 -2.20
N GLY A 51 -1.70 5.30 -1.51
CA GLY A 51 -2.23 6.38 -0.69
C GLY A 51 -2.49 6.01 0.77
N PHE A 52 -2.72 7.05 1.55
CA PHE A 52 -3.17 6.98 2.94
C PHE A 52 -4.54 7.64 3.07
N HIS A 53 -5.56 6.90 3.50
CA HIS A 53 -6.95 7.33 3.41
C HIS A 53 -7.59 7.56 4.77
N ASP A 54 -8.10 8.78 4.98
CA ASP A 54 -8.86 9.10 6.19
C ASP A 54 -10.32 8.61 6.11
N LEU A 55 -10.62 7.53 6.82
CA LEU A 55 -11.96 6.96 6.88
C LEU A 55 -12.89 7.72 7.83
N MET A 56 -12.45 8.83 8.43
CA MET A 56 -13.29 9.74 9.21
C MET A 56 -13.93 10.80 8.31
N SER A 57 -13.19 11.32 7.33
CA SER A 57 -13.70 12.30 6.35
C SER A 57 -14.50 11.66 5.19
N LYS A 58 -15.29 12.50 4.50
CA LYS A 58 -16.06 12.07 3.32
C LYS A 58 -15.13 11.83 2.12
N GLU A 59 -14.12 12.67 1.98
CA GLU A 59 -13.11 12.65 0.93
C GLU A 59 -12.23 11.41 1.04
N GLY A 60 -11.75 11.08 2.25
CA GLY A 60 -10.95 9.87 2.46
C GLY A 60 -11.77 8.59 2.26
N LYS A 61 -13.04 8.55 2.69
CA LYS A 61 -13.98 7.45 2.34
C LYS A 61 -14.17 7.29 0.83
N ALA A 62 -14.21 8.40 0.07
CA ALA A 62 -14.33 8.36 -1.38
C ALA A 62 -13.05 7.86 -2.06
N SER A 63 -11.88 8.31 -1.61
CA SER A 63 -10.56 7.93 -2.16
C SER A 63 -10.12 6.52 -1.78
N TYR A 64 -10.65 5.95 -0.69
CA TYR A 64 -10.33 4.58 -0.26
C TYR A 64 -10.57 3.55 -1.37
N LYS A 65 -11.67 3.67 -2.13
CA LYS A 65 -12.00 2.72 -3.21
C LYS A 65 -10.96 2.74 -4.34
N SER A 66 -10.37 3.90 -4.64
CA SER A 66 -9.27 4.00 -5.61
C SER A 66 -7.98 3.41 -5.06
N GLY A 67 -7.66 3.64 -3.78
CA GLY A 67 -6.47 3.04 -3.16
C GLY A 67 -6.54 1.52 -3.09
N VAL A 68 -7.70 0.96 -2.73
CA VAL A 68 -7.90 -0.50 -2.78
C VAL A 68 -7.74 -1.05 -4.20
N ARG A 69 -8.23 -0.35 -5.22
CA ARG A 69 -8.04 -0.77 -6.62
C ARG A 69 -6.57 -0.73 -7.01
N CYS A 70 -5.85 0.32 -6.62
CA CYS A 70 -4.41 0.43 -6.80
C CYS A 70 -3.68 -0.77 -6.16
N ALA A 71 -3.97 -1.07 -4.89
CA ALA A 71 -3.32 -2.17 -4.17
C ALA A 71 -3.59 -3.53 -4.82
N LYS A 72 -4.84 -3.76 -5.28
CA LYS A 72 -5.20 -4.95 -6.05
C LYS A 72 -4.43 -5.07 -7.35
N ASP A 73 -4.37 -3.98 -8.12
CA ASP A 73 -3.69 -3.99 -9.41
C ASP A 73 -2.18 -4.19 -9.23
N ALA A 74 -1.56 -3.51 -8.25
CA ALA A 74 -0.15 -3.71 -7.90
C ALA A 74 0.15 -5.17 -7.52
N SER A 75 -0.64 -5.73 -6.59
CA SER A 75 -0.58 -7.14 -6.17
C SER A 75 -0.70 -8.10 -7.34
N LYS A 76 -1.70 -7.91 -8.23
CA LYS A 76 -1.94 -8.77 -9.39
C LYS A 76 -0.77 -8.79 -10.37
N HIS A 77 -0.05 -7.68 -10.51
CA HIS A 77 1.09 -7.57 -11.42
C HIS A 77 2.44 -7.84 -10.73
N GLY A 78 2.44 -8.28 -9.47
CA GLY A 78 3.66 -8.61 -8.72
C GLY A 78 4.49 -7.38 -8.34
N HIS A 79 3.87 -6.20 -8.25
CA HIS A 79 4.52 -4.98 -7.80
C HIS A 79 4.34 -4.80 -6.29
N SER A 80 5.42 -4.41 -5.61
CA SER A 80 5.34 -3.91 -4.25
C SER A 80 4.39 -2.73 -4.15
N PHE A 81 3.69 -2.60 -3.04
CA PHE A 81 2.84 -1.44 -2.79
C PHE A 81 2.73 -1.15 -1.29
N LYS A 82 2.28 0.06 -0.99
CA LYS A 82 1.84 0.47 0.35
C LYS A 82 0.45 1.11 0.26
N PHE A 83 -0.40 0.78 1.22
CA PHE A 83 -1.77 1.26 1.32
C PHE A 83 -2.08 1.50 2.79
N GLY A 84 -2.54 2.69 3.14
CA GLY A 84 -2.81 3.06 4.52
C GLY A 84 -4.21 3.60 4.73
N THR A 85 -4.71 3.46 5.95
CA THR A 85 -5.94 4.10 6.39
C THR A 85 -5.80 4.63 7.81
N VAL A 86 -6.57 5.67 8.14
CA VAL A 86 -6.85 6.06 9.52
C VAL A 86 -8.35 6.00 9.76
N ARG A 87 -8.75 5.48 10.92
CA ARG A 87 -10.15 5.42 11.34
C ARG A 87 -10.27 5.71 12.83
N LEU A 88 -11.49 6.01 13.24
CA LEU A 88 -11.87 6.22 14.64
C LEU A 88 -12.66 4.98 15.13
N PRO A 89 -12.02 4.02 15.82
CA PRO A 89 -12.72 3.12 16.74
C PRO A 89 -13.47 3.89 17.85
N ILE A 90 -14.04 3.16 18.81
CA ILE A 90 -14.90 3.77 19.86
C ILE A 90 -14.11 4.76 20.73
N ASP A 91 -12.87 4.40 21.07
CA ASP A 91 -12.06 5.04 22.11
C ASP A 91 -10.60 5.25 21.68
N SER A 92 -10.32 5.19 20.38
CA SER A 92 -8.96 5.30 19.86
C SER A 92 -8.90 5.87 18.43
N ILE A 93 -7.68 6.09 17.95
CA ILE A 93 -7.37 6.32 16.53
C ILE A 93 -6.51 5.15 16.04
N ALA A 94 -7.06 4.39 15.09
CA ALA A 94 -6.37 3.27 14.48
C ALA A 94 -5.78 3.68 13.12
N HIS A 95 -4.46 3.52 12.98
CA HIS A 95 -3.75 3.62 11.72
C HIS A 95 -3.45 2.20 11.24
N GLU A 96 -3.98 1.82 10.09
CA GLU A 96 -3.80 0.50 9.50
C GLU A 96 -3.05 0.62 8.18
N VAL A 97 -2.00 -0.18 8.02
CA VAL A 97 -1.18 -0.21 6.80
C VAL A 97 -1.07 -1.63 6.28
N LEU A 98 -1.32 -1.77 4.99
CA LEU A 98 -1.06 -2.97 4.20
C LEU A 98 0.12 -2.69 3.27
N VAL A 99 1.16 -3.51 3.36
CA VAL A 99 2.32 -3.48 2.47
C VAL A 99 2.46 -4.82 1.77
N LEU A 100 2.76 -4.80 0.47
CA LEU A 100 3.38 -5.93 -0.23
C LEU A 100 4.84 -5.58 -0.46
N SER A 101 5.74 -6.32 0.17
CA SER A 101 7.19 -6.05 0.09
C SER A 101 7.79 -6.57 -1.23
N PRO A 102 9.04 -6.18 -1.57
CA PRO A 102 9.74 -6.68 -2.75
C PRO A 102 9.98 -8.20 -2.73
N LYS A 103 9.87 -8.83 -1.54
CA LYS A 103 9.96 -10.28 -1.36
C LYS A 103 8.62 -10.99 -1.58
N SER A 104 7.60 -10.29 -2.07
CA SER A 104 6.22 -10.79 -2.24
C SER A 104 5.58 -11.23 -0.91
N GLU A 105 5.86 -10.50 0.16
CA GLU A 105 5.32 -10.77 1.49
C GLU A 105 4.30 -9.69 1.88
N TYR A 106 3.13 -10.10 2.36
CA TYR A 106 2.14 -9.15 2.88
C TYR A 106 2.40 -8.83 4.33
N TRP A 107 2.40 -7.55 4.66
CA TRP A 107 2.55 -7.03 6.01
C TRP A 107 1.32 -6.21 6.37
N LEU A 108 0.72 -6.55 7.50
CA LEU A 108 -0.36 -5.81 8.13
C LEU A 108 0.17 -5.17 9.38
N ILE A 109 0.23 -3.85 9.39
CA ILE A 109 0.73 -3.07 10.51
C ILE A 109 -0.44 -2.25 11.03
N VAL A 110 -0.72 -2.37 12.32
CA VAL A 110 -1.73 -1.54 12.96
C VAL A 110 -1.09 -0.85 14.16
N ASN A 111 -1.32 0.45 14.25
CA ASN A 111 -1.00 1.25 15.42
C ASN A 111 -2.28 1.89 15.92
N ASP A 112 -2.68 1.51 17.12
CA ASP A 112 -3.91 1.93 17.77
C ASP A 112 -3.58 2.81 18.97
N ARG A 113 -3.99 4.08 18.93
CA ARG A 113 -3.70 5.06 19.96
C ARG A 113 -4.97 5.43 20.70
N MET A 114 -5.04 5.04 21.97
CA MET A 114 -6.17 5.34 22.86
C MET A 114 -6.25 6.85 23.18
N PHE A 115 -7.46 7.34 23.48
CA PHE A 115 -7.68 8.75 23.87
C PHE A 115 -7.40 9.06 25.34
N ASP A 116 -7.31 8.05 26.18
CA ASP A 116 -7.08 8.14 27.61
C ASP A 116 -5.59 8.20 27.99
N ASP A 117 -4.72 8.48 27.01
CA ASP A 117 -3.26 8.51 27.13
C ASP A 117 -2.61 7.16 27.50
N ASP A 118 -3.34 6.04 27.38
CA ASP A 118 -2.72 4.73 27.45
C ASP A 118 -1.67 4.55 26.35
N SER A 119 -0.72 3.64 26.63
CA SER A 119 0.36 3.36 25.68
C SER A 119 -0.22 2.85 24.36
N PRO A 120 0.23 3.38 23.21
CA PRO A 120 -0.29 2.93 21.92
C PRO A 120 -0.02 1.44 21.73
N GLN A 121 -1.02 0.73 21.23
CA GLN A 121 -0.92 -0.68 20.91
C GLN A 121 -0.50 -0.80 19.46
N GLN A 122 0.62 -1.48 19.22
CA GLN A 122 1.10 -1.76 17.89
C GLN A 122 1.19 -3.26 17.70
N TRP A 123 0.62 -3.76 16.60
CA TRP A 123 0.83 -5.12 16.16
C TRP A 123 1.19 -5.17 14.69
N THR A 124 2.05 -6.14 14.37
CA THR A 124 2.53 -6.38 13.02
C THR A 124 2.31 -7.84 12.69
N GLN A 125 1.70 -8.11 11.54
CA GLN A 125 1.47 -9.46 11.06
C GLN A 125 2.04 -9.63 9.67
N LYS A 126 2.67 -10.77 9.45
CA LYS A 126 3.08 -11.22 8.12
C LYS A 126 2.09 -12.27 7.64
N CYS A 127 1.46 -12.03 6.49
CA CYS A 127 0.43 -12.89 5.93
C CYS A 127 0.91 -13.51 4.62
N LYS A 128 0.47 -14.74 4.32
CA LYS A 128 0.74 -15.36 3.02
C LYS A 128 -0.09 -14.74 1.90
N GLU A 129 -1.34 -14.38 2.20
CA GLU A 129 -2.25 -13.78 1.23
C GLU A 129 -3.09 -12.67 1.87
N VAL A 130 -3.65 -11.81 1.01
CA VAL A 130 -4.65 -10.82 1.40
C VAL A 130 -5.86 -10.91 0.49
N LYS A 131 -7.03 -11.04 1.09
CA LYS A 131 -8.33 -11.06 0.40
C LYS A 131 -8.99 -9.71 0.53
N PHE A 132 -8.99 -8.95 -0.54
CA PHE A 132 -9.74 -7.71 -0.62
C PHE A 132 -11.24 -7.99 -0.85
N LYS A 133 -12.11 -7.55 0.07
CA LYS A 133 -13.56 -7.71 -0.10
C LYS A 133 -14.10 -6.56 -0.95
N ASN A 134 -15.01 -6.87 -1.88
CA ASN A 134 -15.55 -5.85 -2.82
C ASN A 134 -16.70 -5.02 -2.21
N TYR A 135 -17.36 -5.52 -1.16
CA TYR A 135 -18.59 -4.95 -0.63
C TYR A 135 -18.45 -4.31 0.75
N VAL A 136 -17.40 -4.69 1.47
CA VAL A 136 -17.02 -4.13 2.77
C VAL A 136 -15.70 -3.43 2.52
N LEU A 137 -15.54 -2.21 3.02
CA LEU A 137 -14.31 -1.41 2.90
C LEU A 137 -13.22 -2.06 3.76
N PHE A 138 -12.82 -3.27 3.41
CA PHE A 138 -12.01 -4.14 4.23
C PHE A 138 -11.20 -5.11 3.37
N TYR A 139 -9.95 -5.32 3.76
CA TYR A 139 -9.12 -6.43 3.31
C TYR A 139 -8.85 -7.35 4.50
N GLN A 140 -8.62 -8.63 4.23
CA GLN A 140 -8.40 -9.62 5.27
C GLN A 140 -7.12 -10.40 4.95
N GLY A 141 -6.16 -10.40 5.88
CA GLY A 141 -5.01 -11.27 5.82
C GLY A 141 -5.40 -12.75 6.01
N VAL A 142 -4.69 -13.64 5.34
CA VAL A 142 -4.89 -15.10 5.41
C VAL A 142 -3.55 -15.75 5.77
N GLU A 143 -3.60 -16.71 6.70
CA GLU A 143 -2.42 -17.38 7.26
C GLU A 143 -1.38 -16.36 7.75
N CYS A 144 -1.81 -15.54 8.70
CA CYS A 144 -0.98 -14.49 9.29
C CYS A 144 -0.26 -15.00 10.53
N THR A 145 1.01 -14.63 10.66
CA THR A 145 1.81 -14.83 11.87
C THR A 145 2.16 -13.47 12.44
N GLU A 146 1.95 -13.30 13.74
CA GLU A 146 2.39 -12.09 14.45
C GLU A 146 3.93 -12.01 14.45
N VAL A 147 4.45 -10.83 14.19
CA VAL A 147 5.87 -10.54 14.16
C VAL A 147 6.15 -9.58 15.29
N ASN A 148 7.20 -9.85 16.07
CA ASN A 148 7.62 -8.93 17.12
C ASN A 148 7.87 -7.55 16.50
N ASN A 149 7.36 -6.50 17.13
CA ASN A 149 7.56 -5.14 16.63
C ASN A 149 9.04 -4.82 16.40
N GLY A 150 9.96 -5.46 17.15
CA GLY A 150 11.43 -5.43 17.00
C GLY A 150 12.03 -5.88 15.66
N GLU A 151 11.29 -6.61 14.82
CA GLU A 151 11.87 -7.44 13.75
C GLU A 151 11.60 -6.92 12.33
N TRP A 152 10.85 -5.84 12.17
CA TRP A 152 10.45 -5.32 10.84
C TRP A 152 11.10 -3.97 10.48
N PHE A 153 12.01 -3.45 11.32
CA PHE A 153 12.80 -2.23 11.10
C PHE A 153 14.28 -2.48 10.87
#